data_AF-A0A951LKT3-F1
#
_entry.id   AF-A0A951LKT3-F1
#
_cell.length_a   1.000
_cell.length_b   1.000
_cell.length_c   1.000
_cell.angle_alpha   90.00
_cell.angle_beta   90.00
_cell.angle_gamma   90.00
#
_symmetry.space_group_name_H-M   'P 1'
#
loop_
_entity.id
_entity.type
_entity.pdbx_description
1 polymer ?
#
loop_
_entity_poly.entity_id
_entity_poly.type
_entity_poly.pdbx_seq_one_letter_code
_entity_poly.pdbx_strand_id
1 'polypeptide(L)'
;METQAEKHQEAPVTGVLPYPVPPLPEDAPEGYRRFWQLWSEEKFFACHEVLEEVWRTTWGEQRWFYNGLINCAVAIYQHRRGNAVGAVRQLCRAQVKLEPFRPRYYEVDIEGLLQGVEQSIALSWHSLNAAQRSQLAALRQSVQSRMAQDISGYTKVDN
;
A
#
# COMPACT_ATOMS: atom_id res chain seq x y z
N MET A 1 -12.24 -18.91 -11.23
CA MET A 1 -11.39 -17.81 -11.72
C MET A 1 -12.28 -16.60 -11.83
N GLU A 2 -12.15 -15.62 -10.93
CA GLU A 2 -12.93 -14.37 -11.02
C GLU A 2 -12.53 -13.61 -12.28
N THR A 3 -13.53 -13.05 -12.95
CA THR A 3 -13.37 -12.27 -14.18
C THR A 3 -12.65 -10.95 -13.88
N GLN A 4 -12.05 -10.36 -14.90
CA GLN A 4 -11.41 -9.06 -14.76
C GLN A 4 -12.41 -7.97 -14.37
N ALA A 5 -13.68 -8.07 -14.79
CA ALA A 5 -14.75 -7.14 -14.42
C ALA A 5 -15.07 -7.15 -12.91
N GLU A 6 -15.13 -8.33 -12.27
CA GLU A 6 -15.40 -8.46 -10.83
C GLU A 6 -14.28 -7.86 -9.96
N LYS A 7 -13.05 -7.74 -10.51
CA LYS A 7 -11.94 -7.09 -9.80
C LYS A 7 -12.07 -5.56 -9.75
N HIS A 8 -12.84 -4.92 -10.62
CA HIS A 8 -12.98 -3.46 -10.61
C HIS A 8 -14.11 -2.98 -9.70
N GLN A 9 -14.84 -3.90 -9.07
CA GLN A 9 -15.93 -3.56 -8.17
C GLN A 9 -15.41 -3.24 -6.77
N GLU A 10 -15.71 -2.02 -6.31
CA GLU A 10 -15.50 -1.62 -4.93
C GLU A 10 -16.51 -2.30 -4.00
N ALA A 11 -16.08 -2.62 -2.79
CA ALA A 11 -17.01 -3.03 -1.74
C ALA A 11 -17.84 -1.83 -1.23
N PRO A 12 -19.01 -2.06 -0.62
CA PRO A 12 -19.78 -1.00 0.01
C PRO A 12 -18.97 -0.19 1.02
N VAL A 13 -19.26 1.10 1.12
CA VAL A 13 -18.63 2.01 2.09
C VAL A 13 -19.01 1.61 3.52
N THR A 14 -18.06 1.71 4.44
CA THR A 14 -18.24 1.36 5.85
C THR A 14 -18.41 2.60 6.73
N GLY A 15 -18.07 3.80 6.23
CA GLY A 15 -18.04 5.05 6.98
C GLY A 15 -16.86 5.14 7.96
N VAL A 16 -15.95 4.16 7.95
CA VAL A 16 -14.80 4.08 8.85
C VAL A 16 -13.54 3.98 7.99
N LEU A 17 -12.79 5.09 7.94
CA LEU A 17 -11.55 5.14 7.19
C LEU A 17 -10.41 4.47 7.98
N PRO A 18 -9.56 3.67 7.32
CA PRO A 18 -8.37 3.12 7.97
C PRO A 18 -7.39 4.20 8.44
N TYR A 19 -7.37 5.35 7.77
CA TYR A 19 -6.51 6.49 8.10
C TYR A 19 -7.18 7.78 7.59
N PRO A 20 -7.14 8.90 8.33
CA PRO A 20 -7.68 10.17 7.85
C PRO A 20 -6.89 10.70 6.66
N VAL A 21 -7.52 11.51 5.82
CA VAL A 21 -6.80 12.20 4.74
C VAL A 21 -5.77 13.16 5.36
N PRO A 22 -4.47 13.04 5.02
CA PRO A 22 -3.44 13.95 5.53
C PRO A 22 -3.57 15.34 4.86
N PRO A 23 -2.99 16.39 5.46
CA PRO A 23 -2.86 17.67 4.76
C PRO A 23 -1.96 17.45 3.53
N LEU A 24 -2.47 17.77 2.34
CA LEU A 24 -1.73 17.50 1.11
C LEU A 24 -0.77 18.66 0.79
N PRO A 25 0.51 18.40 0.50
CA PRO A 25 1.45 19.43 0.05
C PRO A 25 0.90 20.22 -1.15
N GLU A 26 1.18 21.53 -1.19
CA GLU A 26 0.71 22.39 -2.28
C GLU A 26 1.26 21.94 -3.64
N ASP A 27 2.46 21.36 -3.67
CA ASP A 27 3.15 20.85 -4.86
C ASP A 27 2.85 19.37 -5.18
N ALA A 28 1.92 18.72 -4.46
CA ALA A 28 1.59 17.32 -4.67
C ALA A 28 1.22 16.96 -6.11
N PRO A 29 1.75 15.85 -6.68
CA PRO A 29 1.27 15.36 -7.97
C PRO A 29 -0.25 15.13 -7.95
N GLU A 30 -0.93 15.42 -9.06
CA GLU A 30 -2.38 15.28 -9.16
C GLU A 30 -2.85 13.88 -8.76
N GLY A 31 -2.17 12.83 -9.23
CA GLY A 31 -2.50 11.45 -8.87
C GLY A 31 -2.37 11.14 -7.38
N TYR A 32 -1.45 11.81 -6.67
CA TYR A 32 -1.33 11.68 -5.21
C TYR A 32 -2.50 12.35 -4.48
N ARG A 33 -2.95 13.52 -4.94
CA ARG A 33 -4.16 14.16 -4.38
C ARG A 33 -5.40 13.32 -4.66
N ARG A 34 -5.51 12.80 -5.89
CA ARG A 34 -6.63 11.95 -6.29
C ARG A 34 -6.67 10.64 -5.52
N PHE A 35 -5.52 10.05 -5.20
CA PHE A 35 -5.43 8.90 -4.30
C PHE A 35 -6.11 9.18 -2.95
N TRP A 36 -5.77 10.28 -2.30
CA TRP A 36 -6.35 10.61 -0.99
C TRP A 36 -7.83 11.00 -1.04
N GLN A 37 -8.29 11.57 -2.15
CA GLN A 37 -9.72 11.79 -2.38
C GLN A 37 -10.48 10.46 -2.55
N LEU A 38 -9.95 9.53 -3.34
CA LEU A 38 -10.56 8.21 -3.50
C LEU A 38 -10.52 7.41 -2.19
N TRP A 39 -9.46 7.60 -1.38
CA TRP A 39 -9.34 6.99 -0.06
C TRP A 39 -10.46 7.44 0.87
N SER A 40 -10.81 8.73 0.90
CA SER A 40 -11.94 9.23 1.71
C SER A 40 -13.31 8.77 1.20
N GLU A 41 -13.40 8.42 -0.07
CA GLU A 41 -14.58 7.79 -0.69
C GLU A 41 -14.59 6.25 -0.52
N GLU A 42 -13.58 5.68 0.16
CA GLU A 42 -13.37 4.24 0.34
C GLU A 42 -13.24 3.43 -0.97
N LYS A 43 -12.81 4.10 -2.04
CA LYS A 43 -12.59 3.50 -3.37
C LYS A 43 -11.15 2.99 -3.49
N PHE A 44 -10.85 1.94 -2.74
CA PHE A 44 -9.49 1.43 -2.58
C PHE A 44 -8.90 0.76 -3.82
N PHE A 45 -9.72 0.17 -4.69
CA PHE A 45 -9.24 -0.31 -6.00
C PHE A 45 -8.85 0.88 -6.88
N ALA A 46 -9.70 1.90 -6.96
CA ALA A 46 -9.42 3.11 -7.73
C ALA A 46 -8.21 3.89 -7.20
N CYS A 47 -7.99 3.89 -5.87
CA CYS A 47 -6.76 4.42 -5.26
C CYS A 47 -5.51 3.78 -5.88
N HIS A 48 -5.52 2.45 -6.01
CA HIS A 48 -4.41 1.72 -6.61
C HIS A 48 -4.18 2.17 -8.05
N GLU A 49 -5.22 2.26 -8.87
CA GLU A 49 -5.09 2.58 -10.29
C GLU A 49 -4.47 3.97 -10.49
N VAL A 50 -5.01 4.98 -9.82
CA VAL A 50 -4.52 6.36 -10.00
C VAL A 50 -3.10 6.55 -9.48
N LEU A 51 -2.75 5.92 -8.37
CA LEU A 51 -1.41 6.08 -7.80
C LEU A 51 -0.38 5.22 -8.53
N GLU A 52 -0.81 4.16 -9.24
CA GLU A 52 0.08 3.35 -10.07
C GLU A 52 0.65 4.15 -11.25
N GLU A 53 -0.11 5.10 -11.81
CA GLU A 53 0.37 6.01 -12.84
C GLU A 53 1.53 6.88 -12.33
N VAL A 54 1.36 7.51 -11.16
CA VAL A 54 2.41 8.29 -10.50
C VAL A 54 3.62 7.41 -10.19
N TRP A 55 3.38 6.22 -9.64
CA TRP A 55 4.44 5.27 -9.32
C TRP A 55 5.26 4.87 -10.55
N ARG A 56 4.61 4.61 -11.69
CA ARG A 56 5.29 4.19 -12.93
C ARG A 56 6.31 5.23 -13.40
N THR A 57 5.99 6.51 -13.28
CA THR A 57 6.87 7.63 -13.68
C THR A 57 7.80 8.12 -12.57
N THR A 58 7.70 7.58 -11.35
CA THR A 58 8.56 7.97 -10.23
C THR A 58 9.85 7.14 -10.19
N TRP A 59 10.96 7.82 -9.94
CA TRP A 59 12.30 7.26 -9.80
C TRP A 59 12.84 7.46 -8.38
N GLY A 60 13.94 6.78 -8.06
CA GLY A 60 14.59 6.88 -6.76
C GLY A 60 13.75 6.34 -5.61
N GLU A 61 14.05 6.77 -4.39
CA GLU A 61 13.45 6.23 -3.17
C GLU A 61 11.94 6.48 -3.10
N GLN A 62 11.46 7.64 -3.56
CA GLN A 62 10.03 8.01 -3.54
C GLN A 62 9.13 7.02 -4.30
N ARG A 63 9.71 6.26 -5.25
CA ARG A 63 9.02 5.16 -5.92
C ARG A 63 8.52 4.11 -4.92
N TRP A 64 9.28 3.82 -3.87
CA TRP A 64 8.88 2.88 -2.82
C TRP A 64 7.77 3.42 -1.93
N PHE A 65 7.78 4.72 -1.65
CA PHE A 65 6.71 5.39 -0.91
C PHE A 65 5.36 5.22 -1.62
N TYR A 66 5.24 5.61 -2.89
CA TYR A 66 4.00 5.45 -3.64
C TYR A 66 3.58 3.97 -3.74
N ASN A 67 4.53 3.08 -3.96
CA ASN A 67 4.22 1.65 -4.04
C ASN A 67 3.74 1.07 -2.70
N GLY A 68 4.26 1.58 -1.58
CA GLY A 68 3.79 1.28 -0.24
C GLY A 68 2.35 1.72 -0.01
N LEU A 69 1.99 2.94 -0.41
CA LEU A 69 0.60 3.45 -0.34
C LEU A 69 -0.36 2.64 -1.22
N ILE A 70 0.06 2.26 -2.43
CA ILE A 70 -0.70 1.32 -3.28
C ILE A 70 -0.92 0.02 -2.52
N ASN A 71 0.11 -0.55 -1.89
CA ASN A 71 -0.04 -1.79 -1.13
C ASN A 71 -0.99 -1.64 0.08
N CYS A 72 -1.03 -0.48 0.75
CA CYS A 72 -2.03 -0.19 1.78
C CYS A 72 -3.46 -0.24 1.23
N ALA A 73 -3.73 0.47 0.12
CA ALA A 73 -5.06 0.47 -0.49
C ALA A 73 -5.48 -0.94 -0.95
N VAL A 74 -4.58 -1.67 -1.61
CA VAL A 74 -4.86 -3.04 -2.06
C VAL A 74 -5.08 -4.00 -0.88
N ALA A 75 -4.41 -3.79 0.26
CA ALA A 75 -4.64 -4.60 1.46
C ALA A 75 -6.10 -4.50 1.94
N ILE A 76 -6.62 -3.28 2.04
CA ILE A 76 -8.01 -3.02 2.44
C ILE A 76 -8.98 -3.57 1.40
N TYR A 77 -8.72 -3.32 0.12
CA TYR A 77 -9.54 -3.83 -0.98
C TYR A 77 -9.66 -5.37 -0.96
N GLN A 78 -8.54 -6.08 -0.79
CA GLN A 78 -8.55 -7.55 -0.72
C GLN A 78 -9.28 -8.05 0.53
N HIS A 79 -9.12 -7.37 1.66
CA HIS A 79 -9.82 -7.70 2.90
C HIS A 79 -11.34 -7.65 2.70
N ARG A 80 -11.84 -6.55 2.11
CA ARG A 80 -13.27 -6.33 1.87
C ARG A 80 -13.90 -7.33 0.91
N ARG A 81 -13.09 -7.95 0.06
CA ARG A 81 -13.50 -9.04 -0.83
C ARG A 81 -13.38 -10.44 -0.23
N GLY A 82 -13.04 -10.55 1.06
CA GLY A 82 -12.85 -11.83 1.74
C GLY A 82 -11.54 -12.53 1.41
N ASN A 83 -10.61 -11.88 0.69
CA ASN A 83 -9.31 -12.44 0.37
C ASN A 83 -8.29 -12.13 1.48
N ALA A 84 -8.37 -12.89 2.57
CA ALA A 84 -7.54 -12.67 3.74
C ALA A 84 -6.04 -12.81 3.48
N VAL A 85 -5.63 -13.84 2.73
CA VAL A 85 -4.22 -14.06 2.39
C VAL A 85 -3.70 -12.92 1.51
N GLY A 86 -4.51 -12.47 0.54
CA GLY A 86 -4.19 -11.32 -0.31
C GLY A 86 -3.99 -10.05 0.51
N ALA A 87 -4.94 -9.72 1.39
CA ALA A 87 -4.89 -8.54 2.25
C ALA A 87 -3.60 -8.48 3.06
N VAL A 88 -3.31 -9.57 3.78
CA VAL A 88 -2.17 -9.68 4.68
C VAL A 88 -0.83 -9.62 3.93
N ARG A 89 -0.73 -10.24 2.76
CA ARG A 89 0.48 -10.16 1.93
C ARG A 89 0.74 -8.74 1.45
N GLN A 90 -0.31 -7.98 1.13
CA GLN A 90 -0.17 -6.59 0.69
C GLN A 90 0.25 -5.68 1.85
N LEU A 91 -0.35 -5.84 3.04
CA LEU A 91 0.12 -5.13 4.24
C LEU A 91 1.60 -5.43 4.54
N CYS A 92 2.02 -6.70 4.46
CA CYS A 92 3.43 -7.07 4.67
C CYS A 92 4.37 -6.35 3.69
N ARG A 93 3.98 -6.22 2.41
CA ARG A 93 4.73 -5.44 1.41
C ARG A 93 4.74 -3.94 1.75
N ALA A 94 3.60 -3.39 2.15
CA ALA A 94 3.47 -1.98 2.51
C ALA A 94 4.41 -1.63 3.68
N GLN A 95 4.39 -2.43 4.76
CA GLN A 95 5.26 -2.24 5.92
C GLN A 95 6.74 -2.17 5.52
N VAL A 96 7.22 -3.10 4.68
CA VAL A 96 8.63 -3.10 4.24
C VAL A 96 8.97 -1.86 3.41
N LYS A 97 8.09 -1.49 2.48
CA LYS A 97 8.36 -0.38 1.56
C LYS A 97 8.26 0.98 2.22
N LEU A 98 7.40 1.09 3.24
CA LEU A 98 7.17 2.32 3.98
C LEU A 98 8.11 2.49 5.18
N GLU A 99 8.85 1.45 5.57
CA GLU A 99 9.78 1.50 6.71
C GLU A 99 10.79 2.66 6.62
N PRO A 100 11.44 2.95 5.47
CA PRO A 100 12.40 4.05 5.38
C PRO A 100 11.77 5.45 5.53
N PHE A 101 10.44 5.55 5.45
CA PHE A 101 9.68 6.80 5.48
C PHE A 101 9.04 7.07 6.85
N ARG A 102 9.23 6.18 7.82
CA ARG A 102 8.72 6.37 9.18
C ARG A 102 9.48 7.49 9.93
N PRO A 103 8.82 8.18 10.89
CA PRO A 103 7.40 8.05 11.21
C PRO A 103 6.50 8.86 10.27
N ARG A 104 7.06 9.84 9.55
CA ARG A 104 6.31 10.74 8.68
C ARG A 104 7.07 11.04 7.41
N TYR A 105 6.36 11.05 6.28
CA TYR A 105 6.87 11.48 4.99
C TYR A 105 5.75 12.06 4.15
N TYR A 106 6.03 13.19 3.48
CA TYR A 106 5.09 13.87 2.59
C TYR A 106 3.70 14.09 3.24
N GLU A 107 3.74 14.60 4.47
CA GLU A 107 2.60 14.86 5.38
C GLU A 107 1.81 13.64 5.87
N VAL A 108 2.20 12.43 5.48
CA VAL A 108 1.58 11.19 5.95
C VAL A 108 2.27 10.72 7.22
N ASP A 109 1.52 10.56 8.31
CA ASP A 109 1.95 9.74 9.45
C ASP A 109 1.94 8.27 9.04
N ILE A 110 3.12 7.76 8.68
CA ILE A 110 3.33 6.40 8.18
C ILE A 110 3.03 5.37 9.26
N GLU A 111 3.38 5.69 10.51
CA GLU A 111 3.07 4.83 11.65
C GLU A 111 1.56 4.69 11.81
N GLY A 112 0.85 5.82 11.90
CA GLY A 112 -0.60 5.86 12.02
C GLY A 112 -1.32 5.18 10.84
N LEU A 113 -0.84 5.39 9.61
CA LEU A 113 -1.39 4.75 8.41
C LEU A 113 -1.27 3.22 8.50
N LEU A 114 -0.08 2.71 8.82
CA LEU A 114 0.15 1.27 8.87
C LEU A 114 -0.64 0.59 10.00
N GLN A 115 -0.73 1.24 11.17
CA GLN A 115 -1.56 0.75 12.28
C GLN A 115 -3.04 0.72 11.91
N GLY A 116 -3.53 1.78 11.26
CA GLY A 116 -4.93 1.87 10.84
C GLY A 116 -5.31 0.84 9.77
N VAL A 117 -4.42 0.57 8.82
CA VAL A 117 -4.59 -0.51 7.83
C VAL A 117 -4.56 -1.88 8.51
N GLU A 118 -3.63 -2.11 9.42
CA GLU A 118 -3.54 -3.37 10.19
C GLU A 118 -4.81 -3.65 10.99
N GLN A 119 -5.33 -2.64 11.70
CA GLN A 119 -6.60 -2.73 12.43
C GLN A 119 -7.76 -3.06 11.49
N SER A 120 -7.83 -2.39 10.34
CA SER A 120 -8.89 -2.59 9.35
C SER A 120 -8.90 -3.98 8.74
N ILE A 121 -7.76 -4.68 8.69
CA ILE A 121 -7.67 -6.05 8.17
C ILE A 121 -7.48 -7.10 9.27
N ALA A 122 -7.68 -6.75 10.53
CA ALA A 122 -7.36 -7.62 11.67
C ALA A 122 -8.01 -9.01 11.55
N LEU A 123 -9.26 -9.10 11.10
CA LEU A 123 -9.93 -10.40 10.91
C LEU A 123 -9.22 -11.28 9.86
N SER A 124 -8.70 -10.68 8.79
CA SER A 124 -7.89 -11.42 7.81
C SER A 124 -6.66 -12.00 8.45
N TRP A 125 -5.95 -11.25 9.31
CA TRP A 125 -4.78 -11.74 10.01
C TRP A 125 -5.09 -12.97 10.89
N HIS A 126 -6.20 -12.92 11.63
CA HIS A 126 -6.63 -14.03 12.49
C HIS A 126 -6.96 -15.30 11.69
N SER A 127 -7.49 -15.17 10.46
CA SER A 127 -7.87 -16.31 9.63
C SER A 127 -6.71 -17.07 8.98
N LEU A 128 -5.47 -16.53 9.01
CA LEU A 128 -4.32 -17.23 8.42
C LEU A 128 -3.89 -18.43 9.25
N ASN A 129 -3.60 -19.54 8.58
CA ASN A 129 -2.98 -20.71 9.17
C ASN A 129 -1.45 -20.57 9.33
N ALA A 130 -0.82 -21.51 10.03
CA ALA A 130 0.62 -21.48 10.31
C ALA A 130 1.49 -21.44 9.05
N ALA A 131 1.15 -22.23 8.02
CA ALA A 131 1.91 -22.25 6.76
C ALA A 131 1.84 -20.90 6.03
N GLN A 132 0.67 -20.28 5.98
CA GLN A 132 0.47 -18.96 5.39
C GLN A 132 1.25 -17.88 6.14
N ARG A 133 1.28 -17.93 7.48
CA ARG A 133 2.07 -16.99 8.30
C ARG A 133 3.56 -17.15 8.06
N SER A 134 4.07 -18.38 7.98
CA SER A 134 5.49 -18.65 7.68
C SER A 134 5.94 -18.08 6.33
N GLN A 135 5.06 -18.10 5.32
CA GLN A 135 5.34 -17.52 4.00
C GLN A 135 5.51 -15.99 4.02
N LEU A 136 5.01 -15.29 5.05
CA LEU A 136 5.16 -13.84 5.17
C LEU A 136 6.59 -13.41 5.49
N ALA A 137 7.35 -14.23 6.24
CA ALA A 137 8.76 -13.96 6.53
C ALA A 137 9.61 -14.01 5.25
N ALA A 138 9.42 -15.03 4.43
CA ALA A 138 10.08 -15.15 3.12
C ALA A 138 9.69 -13.99 2.18
N LEU A 139 8.42 -13.59 2.20
CA LEU A 139 7.95 -12.43 1.43
C LEU A 139 8.66 -11.14 1.86
N ARG A 140 8.77 -10.89 3.17
CA ARG A 140 9.45 -9.72 3.73
C ARG A 140 10.89 -9.63 3.25
N GLN A 141 11.66 -10.73 3.38
CA GLN A 141 13.04 -10.81 2.92
C GLN A 141 13.16 -10.56 1.41
N SER A 142 12.29 -11.15 0.60
CA SER A 142 12.30 -10.95 -0.86
C SER A 142 12.07 -9.49 -1.25
N VAL A 143 11.16 -8.79 -0.57
CA VAL A 143 10.91 -7.36 -0.83
C VAL A 143 12.11 -6.51 -0.40
N GLN A 144 12.68 -6.77 0.78
CA GLN A 144 13.86 -6.07 1.27
C GLN A 144 15.06 -6.22 0.34
N SER A 145 15.35 -7.45 -0.10
CA SER A 145 16.46 -7.71 -1.03
C SER A 145 16.29 -6.98 -2.36
N ARG A 146 15.06 -6.91 -2.89
CA ARG A 146 14.78 -6.14 -4.12
C ARG A 146 15.02 -4.65 -3.92
N MET A 147 14.52 -4.08 -2.82
CA MET A 147 14.73 -2.66 -2.52
C MET A 147 16.22 -2.32 -2.40
N ALA A 148 17.00 -3.17 -1.72
CA ALA A 148 18.44 -2.98 -1.58
C ALA A 148 19.20 -3.01 -2.92
N GLN A 149 18.78 -3.90 -3.84
CA GLN A 149 19.36 -3.98 -5.18
C GLN A 149 19.05 -2.74 -6.02
N ASP A 150 17.82 -2.22 -5.95
CA ASP A 150 17.41 -1.03 -6.70
C ASP A 150 18.13 0.23 -6.19
N ILE A 151 18.30 0.38 -4.87
CA ILE A 151 19.07 1.51 -4.27
C ILE A 151 20.54 1.49 -4.73
N SER A 152 21.15 0.30 -4.83
CA SER A 152 22.51 0.15 -5.36
C SER A 152 22.62 0.52 -6.85
N GLY A 153 21.53 0.41 -7.60
CA GLY A 153 21.46 0.83 -9.00
C GLY A 153 21.44 2.36 -9.18
N TYR A 154 20.78 3.09 -8.28
CA TYR A 154 20.70 4.55 -8.34
C TYR A 154 22.02 5.27 -8.01
N THR A 155 22.92 4.62 -7.27
CA THR A 155 24.22 5.19 -6.88
C THR A 155 25.30 5.09 -7.97
N LYS A 156 25.00 4.49 -9.13
CA LYS A 156 25.97 4.28 -10.22
C LYS A 156 25.83 5.24 -11.41
N VAL A 157 24.97 6.25 -11.33
CA VAL A 157 24.73 7.19 -12.44
C VAL A 157 25.14 8.61 -12.05
N ASP A 158 26.37 8.77 -11.56
CA ASP A 158 27.05 10.06 -11.46
C ASP A 158 28.56 9.82 -11.58
N ASN A 159 29.07 9.75 -12.81
CA ASN A 159 30.46 10.09 -13.15
C ASN A 159 30.60 10.42 -14.64
#